data_AF-A0A7H4P575-F1
#
_entry.id   AF-A0A7H4P575-F1
#
_cell.length_a   1.000
_cell.length_b   1.000
_cell.length_c   1.000
_cell.angle_alpha   90.00
_cell.angle_beta   90.00
_cell.angle_gamma   90.00
#
_symmetry.space_group_name_H-M   'P 1'
#
loop_
_entity.id
_entity.type
_entity.pdbx_description
1 polymer ?
#
loop_
_entity_poly.entity_id
_entity_poly.type
_entity_poly.pdbx_seq_one_letter_code
_entity_poly.pdbx_strand_id
1 'polypeptide(L)'
;MKGLSVKLVKQRVRVSKASSNGRMNARIKVNRGNLPAIKLGAAQVRLTRKKGALLRRGSVLKIGKYLFRDAFIQQLANGRWHVMKRIEGKNRYPIDVVKIPLAAPLTTAFEAEKKRMLDVEMPKQLAAALKQQLRLHLKR
;
A
#
# COMPACT_ATOMS: atom_id res chain seq x y z
N MET A 1 10.31 7.95 -11.16
CA MET A 1 9.94 6.68 -10.50
C MET A 1 8.44 6.45 -10.68
N LYS A 2 7.96 5.29 -11.16
CA LYS A 2 6.51 5.07 -11.37
C LYS A 2 5.84 4.90 -10.00
N GLY A 3 5.00 5.85 -9.58
CA GLY A 3 4.29 5.80 -8.30
C GLY A 3 3.16 4.77 -8.26
N LEU A 4 2.83 4.29 -7.06
CA LEU A 4 1.73 3.36 -6.83
C LEU A 4 0.36 3.97 -7.17
N SER A 5 -0.59 3.12 -7.53
CA SER A 5 -1.97 3.56 -7.75
C SER A 5 -2.61 4.02 -6.44
N VAL A 6 -3.26 5.19 -6.46
CA VAL A 6 -4.01 5.71 -5.31
C VAL A 6 -5.09 4.72 -4.87
N LYS A 7 -5.73 4.02 -5.80
CA LYS A 7 -6.74 2.99 -5.50
C LYS A 7 -6.16 1.87 -4.63
N LEU A 8 -4.95 1.39 -4.94
CA LEU A 8 -4.28 0.34 -4.16
C LEU A 8 -3.90 0.81 -2.75
N VAL A 9 -3.54 2.09 -2.60
CA VAL A 9 -3.23 2.68 -1.30
C VAL A 9 -4.52 2.85 -0.49
N LYS A 10 -5.59 3.39 -1.08
CA LYS A 10 -6.89 3.57 -0.41
C LYS A 10 -7.50 2.26 0.09
N GLN A 11 -7.37 1.16 -0.67
CA GLN A 11 -7.84 -0.17 -0.25
C GLN A 11 -7.20 -0.69 1.05
N ARG A 12 -6.06 -0.13 1.46
CA ARG A 12 -5.36 -0.50 2.69
C ARG A 12 -5.86 0.26 3.92
N VAL A 13 -6.68 1.29 3.72
CA VAL A 13 -7.17 2.16 4.77
C VAL A 13 -8.61 1.79 5.12
N ARG A 14 -8.89 1.66 6.41
CA ARG A 14 -10.25 1.53 6.94
C ARG A 14 -10.49 2.66 7.93
N VAL A 15 -11.59 3.39 7.75
CA VAL A 15 -12.01 4.47 8.65
C VAL A 15 -13.30 4.02 9.34
N SER A 16 -13.27 4.00 10.67
CA SER A 16 -14.45 3.81 11.52
C SER A 16 -14.77 5.17 12.15
N LYS A 17 -15.93 5.73 11.82
CA LYS A 17 -16.38 7.03 12.35
C LYS A 17 -16.96 6.85 13.75
N ALA A 18 -16.90 7.92 14.54
CA ALA A 18 -17.65 7.99 15.79
C ALA A 18 -19.16 8.12 15.50
N SER A 19 -20.00 7.54 16.33
CA SER A 19 -21.46 7.63 16.24
C SER A 19 -22.05 7.76 17.63
N SER A 20 -23.12 8.55 17.77
CA SER A 20 -23.86 8.75 19.02
C SER A 20 -24.47 7.46 19.58
N ASN A 21 -24.84 6.52 18.70
CA ASN A 21 -25.51 5.28 19.06
C ASN A 21 -24.57 4.07 19.07
N GLY A 22 -23.25 4.31 19.10
CA GLY A 22 -22.26 3.25 18.95
C GLY A 22 -20.88 3.67 19.44
N ARG A 23 -19.85 3.44 18.62
CA ARG A 23 -18.46 3.75 19.02
C ARG A 23 -18.28 5.25 19.20
N MET A 24 -17.91 5.66 20.41
CA MET A 24 -17.62 7.07 20.74
C MET A 24 -16.32 7.58 20.10
N ASN A 25 -15.42 6.67 19.69
CA ASN A 25 -14.12 7.02 19.13
C ASN A 25 -14.05 6.77 17.62
N ALA A 26 -13.50 7.73 16.88
CA ALA A 26 -13.10 7.53 15.49
C ALA A 26 -11.76 6.79 15.42
N ARG A 27 -11.62 5.83 14.49
CA ARG A 27 -10.40 5.05 14.31
C ARG A 27 -10.05 4.92 12.83
N ILE A 28 -8.78 5.19 12.51
CA ILE A 28 -8.21 4.91 11.19
C ILE A 28 -7.23 3.75 11.34
N LYS A 29 -7.41 2.70 10.53
CA LYS A 29 -6.49 1.55 10.46
C LYS A 29 -5.87 1.49 9.07
N VAL A 30 -4.54 1.37 9.01
CA VAL A 30 -3.79 1.27 7.76
C VAL A 30 -3.01 -0.04 7.72
N ASN A 31 -3.24 -0.87 6.70
CA ASN A 31 -2.41 -2.05 6.47
C ASN A 31 -1.06 -1.64 5.85
N ARG A 32 -0.03 -1.61 6.71
CA ARG A 32 1.36 -1.27 6.37
C ARG A 32 2.19 -2.41 5.76
N GLY A 33 1.63 -3.62 5.61
CA GLY A 33 2.37 -4.76 5.06
C GLY A 33 2.82 -4.52 3.61
N ASN A 34 3.96 -5.08 3.21
CA ASN A 34 4.49 -4.93 1.85
C ASN A 34 3.48 -5.42 0.78
N LEU A 35 3.52 -4.82 -0.41
CA LEU A 35 2.61 -5.17 -1.50
C LEU A 35 3.25 -6.24 -2.39
N PRO A 36 2.66 -7.44 -2.54
CA PRO A 36 3.17 -8.41 -3.51
C PRO A 36 2.99 -7.88 -4.93
N ALA A 37 4.00 -8.05 -5.78
CA ALA A 37 4.04 -7.46 -7.13
C ALA A 37 2.86 -7.91 -8.01
N ILE A 38 2.33 -9.12 -7.81
CA ILE A 38 1.16 -9.64 -8.54
C ILE A 38 -0.08 -8.73 -8.40
N LYS A 39 -0.20 -7.96 -7.31
CA LYS A 39 -1.33 -7.05 -7.09
C LYS A 39 -1.24 -5.75 -7.91
N LEU A 40 -0.19 -5.55 -8.69
CA LEU A 40 0.00 -4.32 -9.47
C LEU A 40 -0.80 -4.30 -10.77
N GLY A 41 -1.29 -5.45 -11.23
CA GLY A 41 -2.13 -5.56 -12.42
C GLY A 41 -1.92 -6.87 -13.17
N ALA A 42 -2.43 -6.93 -14.40
CA ALA A 42 -2.24 -8.07 -15.28
C ALA A 42 -0.75 -8.29 -15.60
N ALA A 43 -0.36 -9.56 -15.61
CA ALA A 43 1.02 -9.96 -15.85
C ALA A 43 1.21 -10.33 -17.33
N GLN A 44 2.29 -9.84 -17.93
CA GLN A 44 2.65 -10.06 -19.33
C GLN A 44 4.14 -10.32 -19.42
N VAL A 45 4.53 -11.46 -20.01
CA VAL A 45 5.93 -11.72 -20.35
C VAL A 45 6.22 -11.04 -21.69
N ARG A 46 7.28 -10.21 -21.74
CA ARG A 46 7.71 -9.52 -22.96
C ARG A 46 9.13 -9.91 -23.30
N LEU A 47 9.37 -10.27 -24.56
CA LEU A 47 10.72 -10.43 -25.08
C LEU A 47 11.40 -9.07 -25.14
N THR A 48 12.63 -8.99 -24.63
CA THR A 48 13.47 -7.79 -24.77
C THR A 48 14.55 -8.05 -25.80
N ARG A 49 14.84 -7.04 -26.62
CA ARG A 49 15.92 -7.09 -27.62
C ARG A 49 17.29 -6.65 -27.06
N LYS A 50 17.38 -6.35 -25.76
CA LYS A 50 18.64 -5.94 -25.12
C LYS A 50 19.50 -7.18 -24.82
N LYS A 51 20.74 -7.22 -25.33
CA LYS A 51 21.74 -8.27 -25.06
C LYS A 51 22.19 -8.20 -23.59
N GLY A 52 22.23 -9.35 -22.91
CA GLY A 52 22.70 -9.49 -21.51
C GLY A 52 22.69 -10.96 -21.03
N ALA A 53 23.49 -11.27 -20.01
CA ALA A 53 23.95 -12.63 -19.64
C ALA A 53 22.93 -13.57 -18.96
N LEU A 54 21.66 -13.18 -18.80
CA LEU A 54 20.67 -13.98 -18.09
C LEU A 54 19.80 -14.78 -19.07
N LEU A 55 20.20 -16.05 -19.23
CA LEU A 55 19.44 -17.24 -19.66
C LEU A 55 18.47 -17.04 -20.83
N ARG A 56 18.87 -17.53 -22.02
CA ARG A 56 18.05 -17.79 -23.23
C ARG A 56 16.93 -16.77 -23.52
N ARG A 57 17.12 -15.91 -24.54
CA ARG A 57 16.08 -15.00 -25.06
C ARG A 57 15.47 -14.10 -23.98
N GLY A 58 16.22 -13.07 -23.57
CA GLY A 58 15.94 -12.14 -22.45
C GLY A 58 14.50 -11.61 -22.37
N SER A 59 13.60 -12.41 -21.79
CA SER A 59 12.23 -12.04 -21.51
C SER A 59 12.14 -11.36 -20.15
N VAL A 60 11.26 -10.36 -20.05
CA VAL A 60 11.06 -9.57 -18.84
C VAL A 60 9.60 -9.61 -18.47
N LEU A 61 9.35 -9.70 -17.16
CA LEU A 61 8.00 -9.72 -16.64
C LEU A 61 7.47 -8.31 -16.43
N LYS A 62 6.42 -7.96 -17.16
CA LYS A 62 5.67 -6.72 -16.98
C LYS A 62 4.42 -7.02 -16.16
N ILE A 63 4.17 -6.22 -15.13
CA ILE A 63 2.95 -6.32 -14.32
C ILE A 63 2.30 -4.95 -14.25
N GLY A 64 1.16 -4.80 -14.92
CA GLY A 64 0.57 -3.49 -15.17
C GLY A 64 1.59 -2.54 -15.82
N LYS A 65 1.90 -1.44 -15.14
CA LYS A 65 2.88 -0.44 -15.61
C LYS A 65 4.33 -0.71 -15.19
N TYR A 66 4.57 -1.72 -14.37
CA TYR A 66 5.87 -2.02 -13.76
C TYR A 66 6.59 -3.13 -14.51
N LEU A 67 7.91 -3.11 -14.41
CA LEU A 67 8.80 -4.03 -15.09
C LEU A 67 9.70 -4.67 -14.05
N PHE A 68 9.71 -6.01 -14.03
CA PHE A 68 10.49 -6.83 -13.12
C PHE A 68 11.46 -7.69 -13.93
N ARG A 69 12.75 -7.44 -13.77
CA ARG A 69 13.82 -8.24 -14.40
C ARG A 69 14.09 -9.47 -13.56
N ASP A 70 14.39 -10.58 -14.24
CA ASP A 70 14.74 -11.87 -13.64
C ASP A 70 13.66 -12.40 -12.69
N ALA A 71 12.41 -11.99 -12.96
CA ALA A 71 11.23 -12.40 -12.24
C ALA A 71 10.35 -13.26 -13.15
N PHE A 72 9.69 -14.23 -12.56
CA PHE A 72 8.80 -15.16 -13.24
C PHE A 72 7.52 -15.35 -12.42
N ILE A 73 6.51 -15.93 -13.04
CA ILE A 73 5.25 -16.25 -12.40
C ILE A 73 5.22 -17.75 -12.10
N GLN A 74 4.84 -18.11 -10.89
CA GLN A 74 4.67 -19.50 -10.49
C GLN A 74 3.41 -19.65 -9.64
N GLN A 75 2.68 -20.74 -9.86
CA GLN A 75 1.61 -21.15 -8.97
C GLN A 75 2.23 -21.96 -7.82
N LEU A 76 1.93 -21.56 -6.58
CA LEU A 76 2.37 -22.30 -5.40
C LEU A 76 1.45 -23.49 -5.14
N ALA A 77 1.87 -24.42 -4.28
CA ALA A 77 1.08 -25.60 -3.88
C ALA A 77 -0.30 -25.25 -3.30
N ASN A 78 -0.49 -24.03 -2.79
CA ASN A 78 -1.77 -23.52 -2.32
C ASN A 78 -2.69 -22.97 -3.44
N GLY A 79 -2.32 -23.15 -4.71
CA GLY A 79 -3.08 -22.68 -5.88
C GLY A 79 -2.94 -21.19 -6.19
N ARG A 80 -2.22 -20.40 -5.37
CA ARG A 80 -2.07 -18.96 -5.59
C ARG A 80 -0.92 -18.67 -6.55
N TRP A 81 -1.18 -17.79 -7.51
CA TRP A 81 -0.17 -17.26 -8.41
C TRP A 81 0.67 -16.18 -7.72
N HIS A 82 1.99 -16.34 -7.80
CA HIS A 82 2.95 -15.39 -7.26
C HIS A 82 3.97 -14.99 -8.30
N VAL A 83 4.46 -13.77 -8.14
CA VAL A 83 5.61 -13.26 -8.88
C VAL A 83 6.83 -13.52 -8.02
N MET A 84 7.77 -14.28 -8.54
CA MET A 84 8.94 -14.73 -7.83
C MET A 84 10.20 -14.25 -8.54
N LYS A 85 11.28 -14.08 -7.78
CA LYS A 85 12.60 -13.73 -8.31
C LYS A 85 13.65 -14.61 -7.64
N ARG A 86 14.67 -15.01 -8.41
CA ARG A 86 15.85 -15.67 -7.85
C ARG A 86 16.71 -14.61 -7.15
N ILE A 87 17.01 -14.83 -5.86
CA ILE A 87 17.82 -13.93 -5.04
C ILE A 87 19.23 -14.54 -4.95
N GLU A 88 20.22 -13.78 -5.43
CA GLU A 88 21.63 -14.11 -5.26
C GLU A 88 22.02 -13.94 -3.78
N GLY A 89 22.78 -14.89 -3.24
CA GLY A 89 23.30 -14.85 -1.86
C GLY A 89 22.49 -15.58 -0.79
N LYS A 90 21.35 -16.21 -1.13
CA LYS A 90 20.65 -17.14 -0.23
C LYS A 90 20.94 -18.60 -0.62
N ASN A 91 21.75 -19.30 0.17
CA ASN A 91 21.99 -20.74 -0.02
C ASN A 91 20.74 -21.59 0.28
N ARG A 92 19.85 -21.11 1.16
CA ARG A 92 18.57 -21.76 1.48
C ARG A 92 17.41 -20.90 0.99
N TYR A 93 16.57 -21.47 0.13
CA TYR A 93 15.47 -20.80 -0.58
C TYR A 93 15.91 -19.64 -1.48
N PRO A 94 16.61 -19.94 -2.60
CA PRO A 94 17.08 -18.92 -3.53
C PRO A 94 15.96 -18.23 -4.32
N ILE A 95 14.69 -18.51 -4.05
CA ILE A 95 13.53 -17.95 -4.74
C ILE A 95 12.59 -17.32 -3.71
N ASP A 96 12.23 -16.05 -3.88
CA ASP A 96 11.27 -15.36 -3.01
C ASP A 96 10.23 -14.60 -3.83
N VAL A 97 9.10 -14.29 -3.19
CA VAL A 97 8.03 -13.48 -3.76
C VAL A 97 8.50 -12.03 -3.85
N VAL A 98 8.36 -11.44 -5.03
CA VAL A 98 8.67 -10.03 -5.27
C VAL A 98 7.66 -9.17 -4.53
N LYS A 99 8.16 -8.36 -3.60
CA LYS A 99 7.36 -7.47 -2.74
C LYS A 99 7.85 -6.03 -2.91
N ILE A 100 6.91 -5.10 -2.90
CA ILE A 100 7.19 -3.66 -2.86
C ILE A 100 7.18 -3.21 -1.40
N PRO A 101 8.26 -2.59 -0.90
CA PRO A 101 8.33 -2.09 0.45
C PRO A 101 7.34 -0.94 0.62
N LEU A 102 6.39 -1.12 1.55
CA LEU A 102 5.36 -0.11 1.85
C LEU A 102 5.31 0.30 3.30
N ALA A 103 5.90 -0.49 4.21
CA ALA A 103 5.76 -0.26 5.64
C ALA A 103 6.29 1.12 6.06
N ALA A 104 7.57 1.40 5.78
CA ALA A 104 8.20 2.67 6.11
C ALA A 104 7.49 3.88 5.47
N PRO A 105 7.28 3.94 4.13
CA PRO A 105 6.67 5.12 3.51
C PRO A 105 5.23 5.38 3.94
N LEU A 106 4.44 4.34 4.23
CA LEU A 106 3.08 4.53 4.72
C LEU A 106 3.06 5.04 6.16
N THR A 107 3.95 4.53 7.02
CA THR A 107 4.05 4.99 8.41
C THR A 107 4.51 6.44 8.47
N THR A 108 5.56 6.81 7.74
CA THR A 108 6.09 8.18 7.76
C THR A 108 5.07 9.19 7.23
N ALA A 109 4.41 8.88 6.11
CA ALA A 109 3.37 9.74 5.55
C ALA A 109 2.16 9.89 6.49
N PHE A 110 1.73 8.81 7.15
CA PHE A 110 0.61 8.85 8.07
C PHE A 110 0.92 9.68 9.33
N GLU A 111 2.08 9.50 9.94
CA GLU A 111 2.48 10.25 11.14
C GLU A 111 2.63 11.74 10.85
N ALA A 112 3.21 12.10 9.70
CA ALA A 112 3.35 13.48 9.27
C ALA A 112 1.98 14.15 9.09
N GLU A 113 1.05 13.51 8.38
CA GLU A 113 -0.29 14.07 8.15
C GLU A 113 -1.13 14.08 9.44
N LYS A 114 -1.01 13.06 10.30
CA LYS A 114 -1.65 13.05 11.62
C LYS A 114 -1.24 14.27 12.43
N LYS A 115 0.06 14.55 12.52
CA LYS A 115 0.57 15.71 13.27
C LYS A 115 -0.01 17.01 12.71
N ARG A 116 0.05 17.19 11.39
CA ARG A 116 -0.52 18.37 10.73
C ARG A 116 -2.02 18.54 10.99
N MET A 117 -2.81 17.47 10.90
CA MET A 117 -4.25 17.52 11.16
C MET A 117 -4.57 17.88 12.62
N LEU A 118 -3.81 17.34 13.57
CA LEU A 118 -3.97 17.65 14.99
C LEU A 118 -3.61 19.10 15.32
N ASP A 119 -2.57 19.64 14.69
CA ASP A 119 -2.11 20.99 15.01
C ASP A 119 -2.96 22.07 14.33
N VAL A 120 -3.44 21.83 13.09
CA VAL A 120 -4.08 22.87 12.27
C VAL A 120 -5.60 22.73 12.23
N GLU A 121 -6.11 21.53 11.97
CA GLU A 121 -7.54 21.33 11.66
C GLU A 121 -8.36 20.99 12.90
N MET A 122 -7.80 20.20 13.83
CA MET A 122 -8.51 19.82 15.06
C MET A 122 -8.96 21.02 15.90
N PRO A 123 -8.15 22.06 16.18
CA PRO A 123 -8.59 23.18 16.99
C PRO A 123 -9.78 23.92 16.37
N LYS A 124 -9.78 24.08 15.04
CA LYS A 124 -10.88 24.71 14.31
C LYS A 124 -12.18 23.92 14.44
N GLN A 125 -12.11 22.60 14.27
CA GLN A 125 -13.27 21.71 14.39
C GLN A 125 -13.80 21.67 15.82
N LEU A 126 -12.91 21.62 16.81
CA LEU A 126 -13.29 21.64 18.23
C LEU A 126 -13.93 22.97 18.64
N ALA A 127 -13.36 24.11 18.22
CA ALA A 127 -13.94 25.42 18.50
C ALA A 127 -15.33 25.57 17.88
N ALA A 128 -15.50 25.15 16.63
CA ALA A 128 -16.80 25.17 15.96
C ALA A 128 -17.82 24.26 16.67
N ALA A 129 -17.43 23.04 17.04
CA ALA A 129 -18.27 22.11 17.78
C ALA A 129 -18.66 22.67 19.16
N LEU A 130 -17.72 23.24 19.89
CA LEU A 130 -17.96 23.84 21.22
C LEU A 130 -18.93 25.02 21.13
N LYS A 131 -18.72 25.93 20.16
CA LYS A 131 -19.64 27.06 19.92
C LYS A 131 -21.06 26.58 19.65
N GLN A 132 -21.21 25.51 18.87
CA GLN A 132 -22.51 24.92 18.60
C GLN A 132 -23.15 24.30 19.85
N GLN A 133 -22.38 23.60 20.69
CA GLN A 133 -22.88 23.03 21.95
C GLN A 133 -23.35 24.12 22.91
N LEU A 134 -22.55 25.18 23.10
CA LEU A 134 -22.93 26.33 23.93
C LEU A 134 -24.21 27.00 23.42
N ARG A 135 -24.34 27.20 22.10
CA ARG A 135 -25.57 27.75 21.50
C ARG A 135 -26.80 26.91 21.83
N LEU A 136 -26.70 25.58 21.78
CA LEU A 136 -27.82 24.68 22.07
C LEU A 136 -28.21 24.70 23.56
N HIS A 137 -27.23 24.83 24.46
CA HIS A 137 -27.48 24.80 25.90
C HIS A 137 -27.97 26.15 26.44
N LEU A 138 -27.46 27.27 25.91
CA LEU A 138 -27.78 28.63 26.36
C LEU A 138 -29.01 29.25 25.69
N LYS A 139 -29.47 28.74 24.53
CA LYS A 139 -30.74 29.15 23.90
C LYS A 139 -31.96 28.41 24.48
N ARG A 140 -31.75 27.56 25.48
CA ARG A 140 -32.82 26.80 26.11
C ARG A 140 -33.46 27.60 27.24
#